data_AF-A0A5C2H6W4-F1
#
_entry.id   AF-A0A5C2H6W4-F1
#
_cell.length_a   1.000
_cell.length_b   1.000
_cell.length_c   1.000
_cell.angle_alpha   90.00
_cell.angle_beta   90.00
_cell.angle_gamma   90.00
#
_symmetry.space_group_name_H-M   'P 1'
#
loop_
_entity.id
_entity.type
_entity.pdbx_description
1 polymer ?
#
loop_
_entity_poly.entity_id
_entity_poly.type
_entity_poly.pdbx_seq_one_letter_code
_entity_poly.pdbx_strand_id
1 'polypeptide(L)'
;MKEIKEFLDKELSDFDNFKFHLEEDGEYIYAIFTLIFGEVSNKELSFKKINDIFYLHSTSFGWKAVLKSNMNKFLWIELLK
;
A
#
# COMPACT_ATOMS: atom_id res chain seq x y z
N MET A 1 1.92 -8.85 -8.18
CA MET A 1 1.52 -9.15 -6.79
C MET A 1 2.65 -9.31 -5.76
N LYS A 2 3.56 -10.29 -5.90
CA LYS A 2 4.45 -10.76 -4.81
C LYS A 2 5.29 -9.66 -4.13
N GLU A 3 5.93 -8.79 -4.91
CA GLU A 3 6.77 -7.71 -4.38
C GLU A 3 5.98 -6.68 -3.54
N ILE A 4 4.74 -6.37 -3.93
CA ILE A 4 3.87 -5.46 -3.16
C ILE A 4 3.43 -6.11 -1.85
N LYS A 5 3.12 -7.41 -1.89
CA LYS A 5 2.82 -8.17 -0.67
C LYS A 5 4.01 -8.16 0.29
N GLU A 6 5.22 -8.46 -0.20
CA GLU A 6 6.43 -8.43 0.62
C GLU A 6 6.74 -7.03 1.17
N PHE A 7 6.50 -5.99 0.39
CA PHE A 7 6.61 -4.60 0.83
C PHE A 7 5.63 -4.28 1.97
N LEU A 8 4.34 -4.56 1.78
CA LEU A 8 3.32 -4.28 2.79
C LEU A 8 3.50 -5.16 4.04
N ASP A 9 3.79 -6.44 3.88
CA ASP A 9 4.08 -7.35 4.98
C ASP A 9 5.27 -6.83 5.81
N LYS A 10 6.33 -6.32 5.15
CA LYS A 10 7.47 -5.74 5.85
C LYS A 10 7.10 -4.45 6.59
N GLU A 11 6.45 -3.50 5.91
CA GLU A 11 6.07 -2.22 6.51
C GLU A 11 5.11 -2.40 7.68
N LEU A 12 4.18 -3.35 7.58
CA LEU A 12 3.15 -3.57 8.59
C LEU A 12 3.53 -4.64 9.63
N SER A 13 4.69 -5.30 9.48
CA SER A 13 5.10 -6.42 10.34
C SER A 13 5.17 -6.08 11.83
N ASP A 14 5.48 -4.82 12.18
CA ASP A 14 5.55 -4.36 13.56
C ASP A 14 4.15 -4.07 14.17
N PHE A 15 3.07 -4.30 13.41
CA PHE A 15 1.70 -3.94 13.79
C PHE A 15 0.72 -5.11 13.60
N ASP A 16 0.31 -5.72 14.71
CA ASP A 16 -0.65 -6.85 14.71
C ASP A 16 -2.09 -6.49 14.28
N ASN A 17 -2.36 -5.20 14.06
CA ASN A 17 -3.72 -4.66 13.90
C ASN A 17 -4.06 -4.25 12.46
N PHE A 18 -3.36 -4.81 11.46
CA PHE A 18 -3.66 -4.62 10.05
C PHE A 18 -4.23 -5.88 9.42
N LYS A 19 -5.28 -5.72 8.60
CA LYS A 19 -5.77 -6.76 7.69
C LYS A 19 -6.02 -6.14 6.32
N PHE A 20 -5.43 -6.75 5.31
CA PHE A 20 -5.62 -6.36 3.93
C PHE A 20 -5.60 -7.59 3.03
N HIS A 21 -6.16 -7.44 1.84
CA HIS A 21 -5.98 -8.38 0.75
C HIS A 21 -5.55 -7.62 -0.50
N LEU A 22 -4.97 -8.35 -1.45
CA LEU A 22 -4.51 -7.80 -2.71
C LEU A 22 -5.42 -8.28 -3.84
N GLU A 23 -5.76 -7.37 -4.74
CA GLU A 23 -6.46 -7.64 -5.98
C GLU A 23 -5.63 -7.12 -7.15
N GLU A 24 -5.68 -7.80 -8.30
CA GLU A 24 -4.99 -7.38 -9.52
C GLU A 24 -6.01 -7.03 -10.60
N ASP A 25 -5.77 -5.92 -11.30
CA ASP A 25 -6.53 -5.48 -12.47
C ASP A 25 -5.57 -4.92 -13.53
N GLY A 26 -5.29 -5.71 -14.56
CA GLY A 26 -4.32 -5.36 -15.59
C GLY A 26 -2.92 -5.09 -15.02
N GLU A 27 -2.44 -3.85 -15.13
CA GLU A 27 -1.13 -3.41 -14.60
C GLU A 27 -1.18 -2.90 -13.15
N TYR A 28 -2.38 -2.85 -12.56
CA TYR A 28 -2.63 -2.30 -11.24
C TYR A 28 -2.78 -3.41 -10.20
N ILE A 29 -2.23 -3.15 -9.02
CA ILE A 29 -2.40 -3.98 -7.82
C ILE A 29 -3.09 -3.12 -6.78
N TYR A 30 -4.25 -3.54 -6.29
CA TYR A 30 -4.98 -2.85 -5.23
C TYR A 30 -4.70 -3.54 -3.90
N ALA A 31 -4.37 -2.76 -2.88
CA ALA A 31 -4.38 -3.19 -1.50
C ALA A 31 -5.63 -2.66 -0.83
N ILE A 32 -6.52 -3.57 -0.45
CA ILE A 32 -7.79 -3.26 0.18
C ILE A 32 -7.66 -3.58 1.66
N PHE A 33 -7.68 -2.55 2.49
CA PHE A 33 -7.55 -2.67 3.93
C PHE A 33 -8.92 -2.81 4.56
N THR A 34 -9.12 -3.92 5.27
CA THR A 34 -10.35 -4.19 6.04
C THR A 34 -10.19 -3.88 7.53
N LEU A 35 -8.95 -3.81 8.02
CA LEU A 35 -8.61 -3.42 9.37
C LEU A 35 -7.33 -2.58 9.37
N ILE A 36 -7.36 -1.43 10.03
CA ILE A 36 -6.20 -0.55 10.26
C ILE A 36 -6.21 -0.15 11.73
N PHE A 37 -5.12 -0.43 12.47
CA PHE A 37 -4.98 -0.12 13.89
C PHE A 37 -6.17 -0.57 14.78
N GLY A 38 -6.85 -1.65 14.40
CA GLY A 38 -7.97 -2.22 15.16
C GLY A 38 -9.34 -1.64 14.79
N GLU A 39 -9.38 -0.69 13.87
CA GLU A 39 -10.62 -0.12 13.34
C GLU A 39 -10.95 -0.70 11.97
N VAL A 40 -12.24 -0.95 11.72
CA VAL A 40 -12.73 -1.39 10.41
C VAL A 40 -12.46 -0.28 9.40
N SER A 41 -11.79 -0.65 8.30
CA SER A 41 -11.47 0.27 7.22
C SER A 41 -12.02 -0.24 5.91
N ASN A 42 -12.25 0.68 4.97
CA ASN A 42 -12.53 0.39 3.56
C ASN A 42 -11.51 1.12 2.67
N LYS A 43 -10.29 1.33 3.20
CA LYS A 43 -9.26 2.09 2.49
C LYS A 43 -8.66 1.24 1.38
N GLU A 44 -8.55 1.84 0.21
CA GLU A 44 -7.94 1.22 -0.96
C GLU A 44 -6.73 2.04 -1.39
N LEU A 45 -5.63 1.34 -1.64
CA LEU A 45 -4.41 1.93 -2.19
C LEU A 45 -4.04 1.18 -3.48
N SER A 46 -3.83 1.92 -4.56
CA SER A 46 -3.47 1.33 -5.86
C SER A 46 -1.96 1.40 -6.06
N PHE A 47 -1.39 0.35 -6.64
CA PHE A 47 0.03 0.25 -6.94
C PHE A 47 0.23 -0.09 -8.40
N LYS A 48 1.32 0.40 -8.99
CA LYS A 48 1.80 -0.06 -10.30
C LYS A 48 3.32 -0.05 -10.36
N LYS A 49 3.89 -0.87 -11.23
CA LYS A 49 5.33 -0.93 -11.49
C LYS A 49 5.64 -0.27 -12.84
N ILE A 50 6.49 0.75 -12.84
CA ILE A 50 6.96 1.43 -14.06
C ILE A 50 8.48 1.46 -14.01
N ASN A 51 9.15 0.89 -15.02
CA ASN A 51 10.62 0.87 -15.12
C ASN A 51 11.29 0.42 -13.80
N ASP A 52 10.81 -0.69 -13.23
CA ASP A 52 11.26 -1.26 -11.94
C ASP A 52 11.06 -0.38 -10.70
N ILE A 53 10.32 0.72 -10.81
CA ILE A 53 9.92 1.56 -9.69
C ILE A 53 8.46 1.30 -9.38
N PHE A 54 8.16 1.00 -8.12
CA PHE A 54 6.76 0.94 -7.67
C PHE A 54 6.25 2.30 -7.26
N TYR A 55 5.08 2.60 -7.79
CA TYR A 55 4.32 3.79 -7.45
C TYR A 55 3.08 3.39 -6.67
N LEU A 56 2.85 4.10 -5.57
CA LEU A 56 1.60 4.14 -4.83
C LEU A 56 0.75 5.27 -5.41
N HIS A 57 -0.52 4.99 -5.66
CA HIS A 57 -1.54 5.99 -5.90
C HIS A 57 -2.46 6.09 -4.70
N SER A 58 -2.77 7.33 -4.32
CA SER A 58 -3.82 7.64 -3.36
C SER A 58 -4.60 8.87 -3.80
N THR A 59 -5.78 9.06 -3.22
CA THR A 59 -6.59 10.26 -3.47
C THR A 59 -5.91 11.53 -2.97
N SER A 60 -5.09 11.47 -1.91
CA SER A 60 -4.43 12.68 -1.37
C SER A 60 -3.19 13.10 -2.15
N PHE A 61 -2.46 12.19 -2.80
CA PHE A 61 -1.14 12.48 -3.37
C PHE A 61 -0.98 12.12 -4.85
N GLY A 62 -1.92 11.40 -5.44
CA GLY A 62 -1.74 10.79 -6.75
C GLY A 62 -0.59 9.78 -6.74
N TRP A 63 0.11 9.63 -7.86
CA TRP A 63 1.21 8.67 -8.00
C TRP A 63 2.51 9.15 -7.31
N LYS A 64 3.03 8.36 -6.37
CA LYS A 64 4.31 8.57 -5.66
C LYS A 64 5.15 7.30 -5.64
N ALA A 65 6.44 7.44 -5.91
CA ALA A 65 7.37 6.31 -5.81
C ALA A 65 7.57 5.92 -4.33
N VAL A 66 7.44 4.62 -4.00
CA VAL A 66 7.48 4.14 -2.60
C VAL A 66 8.57 3.10 -2.31
N LEU A 67 8.96 2.29 -3.29
CA LEU A 67 9.95 1.22 -3.10
C LEU A 67 11.41 1.63 -3.38
N LYS A 68 11.64 2.89 -3.76
CA LYS A 68 12.99 3.48 -3.84
C LYS A 68 13.14 4.50 -2.71
N SER A 69 14.11 4.28 -1.82
CA SER A 69 14.61 5.22 -0.79
C SER A 69 13.59 5.81 0.21
N ASN A 70 13.30 5.11 1.33
CA ASN A 70 12.57 5.61 2.52
C ASN A 70 11.28 6.43 2.27
N MET A 71 10.63 6.21 1.12
CA MET A 71 9.43 6.96 0.71
C MET A 71 8.12 6.24 1.09
N ASN A 72 8.22 5.19 1.90
CA ASN A 72 7.10 4.53 2.58
C ASN A 72 6.25 5.51 3.43
N LYS A 73 6.76 6.70 3.78
CA LYS A 73 5.97 7.74 4.46
C LYS A 73 4.62 8.04 3.79
N PHE A 74 4.52 7.95 2.46
CA PHE A 74 3.24 8.20 1.76
C PHE A 74 2.21 7.11 2.05
N LEU A 75 2.66 5.85 2.20
CA LEU A 75 1.81 4.76 2.67
C LEU A 75 1.30 5.07 4.07
N TRP A 76 2.18 5.44 4.99
CA TRP A 76 1.81 5.73 6.38
C TRP A 76 0.85 6.91 6.52
N ILE A 77 1.10 8.01 5.82
CA ILE A 77 0.19 9.18 5.85
C ILE A 77 -1.20 8.79 5.34
N GLU A 78 -1.27 7.98 4.29
CA GLU A 78 -2.56 7.47 3.83
C GLU A 78 -3.20 6.58 4.88
N LEU A 79 -2.52 5.59 5.44
CA LEU A 79 -3.13 4.68 6.42
C LEU A 79 -3.62 5.37 7.70
N LEU A 80 -2.97 6.46 8.13
CA LEU A 80 -3.28 7.19 9.36
C LEU A 80 -4.39 8.25 9.22
N LYS A 81 -4.76 8.62 7.98
CA LYS A 81 -5.73 9.68 7.70
C LYS A 81 -7.16 9.15 7.64
#